data_AF-A0AAX2I040-F1
#
_entry.id   AF-A0AAX2I040-F1
#
_cell.length_a   1.000
_cell.length_b   1.000
_cell.length_c   1.000
_cell.angle_alpha   90.00
_cell.angle_beta   90.00
_cell.angle_gamma   90.00
#
_symmetry.space_group_name_H-M   'P 1'
#
loop_
_entity.id
_entity.type
_entity.pdbx_description
1 polymer ?
#
loop_
_entity_poly.entity_id
_entity_poly.type
_entity_poly.pdbx_seq_one_letter_code
_entity_poly.pdbx_strand_id
1 'polypeptide(L)'
;MAARAFTHGYDIYAPHKILLWHFYTRSEHSKVWSDHNNEAKETGAVDMAWWERDKIAKDRICILLDGDKDHRVLVPYTLGTQRSLSEFEYRLGINIKNRAVHPDAAGEKKVSFFTDLPTSHEDWLSSLISVNKKTLKVEKKEVDFTREDVEWWHIGVYNPQNVAVMVEKVDPQNMSKTVTPVDEATFELKLAFNTQTHPNAQTIRICPYMRTQGWGDVVEKPW
;
A
#
# COMPACT_ATOMS: atom_id res chain seq x y z
N MET A 1 8.76 -8.57 12.98
CA MET A 1 10.00 -8.80 13.76
C MET A 1 10.52 -7.51 14.38
N ALA A 2 10.66 -6.42 13.62
CA ALA A 2 11.23 -5.14 14.10
C ALA A 2 10.58 -4.58 15.38
N ALA A 3 9.25 -4.43 15.43
CA ALA A 3 8.56 -3.89 16.60
C ALA A 3 8.83 -4.69 17.90
N ARG A 4 8.89 -6.03 17.81
CA ARG A 4 9.23 -6.87 18.96
C ARG A 4 10.68 -6.64 19.40
N ALA A 5 11.63 -6.71 18.49
CA ALA A 5 13.03 -6.46 18.83
C ALA A 5 13.20 -5.08 19.50
N PHE A 6 12.62 -4.04 18.91
CA PHE A 6 12.66 -2.69 19.47
C PHE A 6 12.10 -2.62 20.90
N THR A 7 10.90 -3.17 21.13
CA THR A 7 10.23 -3.13 22.44
C THR A 7 10.93 -3.99 23.49
N HIS A 8 11.74 -4.97 23.09
CA HIS A 8 12.65 -5.74 23.96
C HIS A 8 14.00 -5.06 24.21
N GLY A 9 14.22 -3.85 23.68
CA GLY A 9 15.39 -3.02 23.97
C GLY A 9 16.51 -3.14 22.94
N TYR A 10 16.30 -3.84 21.82
CA TYR A 10 17.27 -3.87 20.74
C TYR A 10 17.25 -2.55 19.97
N ASP A 11 18.44 -2.04 19.66
CA ASP A 11 18.59 -0.92 18.74
C ASP A 11 18.34 -1.35 17.30
N ILE A 12 17.68 -0.49 16.53
CA ILE A 12 17.40 -0.72 15.12
C ILE A 12 18.28 0.19 14.30
N TYR A 13 19.05 -0.41 13.40
CA TYR A 13 19.86 0.30 12.42
C TYR A 13 19.32 0.02 11.01
N ALA A 14 18.96 1.09 10.30
CA ALA A 14 18.57 1.03 8.89
C ALA A 14 19.77 1.45 8.03
N PRO A 15 20.44 0.52 7.31
CA PRO A 15 21.59 0.88 6.51
C PRO A 15 21.17 1.81 5.35
N HIS A 16 21.98 2.83 5.10
CA HIS A 16 21.78 3.77 3.99
C HIS A 16 22.02 3.15 2.60
N LYS A 17 22.51 1.91 2.55
CA LYS A 17 22.74 1.12 1.34
C LYS A 17 22.14 -0.26 1.50
N ILE A 18 21.60 -0.78 0.41
CA ILE A 18 21.11 -2.16 0.34
C ILE A 18 22.33 -3.09 0.39
N LEU A 19 22.35 -3.99 1.36
CA LEU A 19 23.46 -4.95 1.56
C LEU A 19 23.14 -6.33 1.01
N LEU A 20 21.86 -6.67 0.85
CA LEU A 20 21.42 -8.01 0.48
C LEU A 20 20.10 -7.93 -0.28
N TRP A 21 19.95 -8.80 -1.29
CA TRP A 21 18.73 -8.94 -2.07
C TRP A 21 18.12 -10.31 -1.85
N HIS A 22 16.79 -10.38 -1.91
CA HIS A 22 16.11 -11.66 -1.98
C HIS A 22 16.22 -12.20 -3.42
N PHE A 23 16.76 -13.41 -3.57
CA PHE A 23 16.91 -14.04 -4.88
C PHE A 23 15.62 -14.76 -5.30
N TYR A 24 14.55 -13.99 -5.57
CA TYR A 24 13.21 -14.52 -5.88
C TYR A 24 13.04 -15.08 -7.30
N THR A 25 13.87 -14.66 -8.25
CA THR A 25 13.77 -14.98 -9.68
C THR A 25 14.27 -16.37 -10.06
N ARG A 26 14.66 -17.19 -9.09
CA ARG A 26 15.05 -18.59 -9.33
C ARG A 26 13.88 -19.42 -9.88
N SER A 27 13.97 -19.85 -11.14
CA SER A 27 13.06 -20.84 -11.73
C SER A 27 13.41 -22.26 -11.26
N GLU A 28 14.71 -22.56 -11.21
CA GLU A 28 15.24 -23.92 -10.97
C GLU A 28 15.38 -24.31 -9.49
N HIS A 29 14.98 -23.44 -8.56
CA HIS A 29 15.14 -23.71 -7.13
C HIS A 29 13.81 -23.66 -6.40
N SER A 30 13.56 -24.71 -5.61
CA SER A 30 12.38 -24.83 -4.76
C SER A 30 12.17 -23.61 -3.88
N LYS A 31 10.91 -23.25 -3.70
CA LYS A 31 10.45 -22.15 -2.85
C LYS A 31 9.57 -22.77 -1.78
N VAL A 32 9.48 -22.14 -0.61
CA VAL A 32 8.69 -22.70 0.50
C VAL A 32 7.24 -22.98 0.11
N TRP A 33 6.65 -22.18 -0.78
CA TRP A 33 5.29 -22.40 -1.28
C TRP A 33 5.17 -23.52 -2.31
N SER A 34 6.27 -23.90 -2.97
CA SER A 34 6.34 -25.08 -3.83
C SER A 34 6.37 -26.36 -2.99
N ASP A 35 7.05 -26.33 -1.84
CA ASP A 35 7.27 -27.52 -1.01
C ASP A 35 6.16 -27.71 0.05
N HIS A 36 5.60 -26.62 0.57
CA HIS A 36 4.50 -26.63 1.54
C HIS A 36 3.17 -26.37 0.82
N ASN A 37 2.76 -27.30 -0.02
CA ASN A 37 1.53 -27.21 -0.82
C ASN A 37 0.47 -28.21 -0.32
N ASN A 38 -0.67 -28.33 -1.02
CA ASN A 38 -1.73 -29.27 -0.66
C ASN A 38 -1.29 -30.72 -0.76
N GLU A 39 -0.56 -31.09 -1.81
CA GLU A 39 -0.09 -32.46 -2.02
C GLU A 39 0.86 -32.90 -0.90
N ALA A 40 1.81 -32.05 -0.52
CA ALA A 40 2.71 -32.29 0.60
C ALA A 40 1.95 -32.44 1.94
N LYS A 41 0.80 -31.76 2.08
CA LYS A 41 -0.07 -31.89 3.25
C LYS A 41 -0.87 -33.19 3.22
N GLU A 42 -1.46 -33.53 2.07
CA GLU A 42 -2.24 -34.76 1.86
C GLU A 42 -1.40 -36.01 2.03
N THR A 43 -0.14 -35.97 1.60
CA THR A 43 0.84 -37.05 1.79
C THR A 43 1.44 -37.12 3.20
N GLY A 44 1.14 -36.13 4.05
CA GLY A 44 1.66 -36.03 5.42
C GLY A 44 3.13 -35.59 5.51
N ALA A 45 3.73 -35.11 4.42
CA ALA A 45 5.09 -34.56 4.43
C ALA A 45 5.18 -33.23 5.19
N VAL A 46 4.07 -32.48 5.26
CA VAL A 46 3.94 -31.26 6.06
C VAL A 46 2.58 -31.21 6.76
N ASP A 47 2.51 -30.58 7.95
CA ASP A 47 1.23 -30.46 8.67
C ASP A 47 0.26 -29.43 8.05
N MET A 48 0.83 -28.44 7.34
CA MET A 48 0.10 -27.27 6.85
C MET A 48 0.73 -26.76 5.56
N ALA A 49 -0.12 -26.39 4.62
CA ALA A 49 0.27 -25.65 3.44
C ALA A 49 0.71 -24.23 3.81
N TRP A 50 1.50 -23.60 2.95
CA TRP A 50 2.15 -22.32 3.22
C TRP A 50 1.14 -21.20 3.51
N TRP A 51 0.00 -21.14 2.80
CA TRP A 51 -1.00 -20.08 2.97
C TRP A 51 -1.76 -20.19 4.29
N GLU A 52 -1.89 -21.41 4.84
CA GLU A 52 -2.51 -21.61 6.15
C GLU A 52 -1.58 -21.05 7.25
N ARG A 53 -0.28 -21.29 7.11
CA ARG A 53 0.75 -20.71 8.00
C ARG A 53 0.78 -19.19 7.88
N ASP A 54 0.73 -18.67 6.65
CA ASP A 54 0.69 -17.23 6.38
C ASP A 54 -0.53 -16.56 7.00
N LYS A 55 -1.72 -17.17 6.89
CA LYS A 55 -2.94 -16.68 7.54
C LYS A 55 -2.76 -16.58 9.06
N ILE A 56 -2.29 -17.65 9.71
CA ILE A 56 -2.01 -17.65 11.15
C ILE A 56 -1.00 -16.57 11.53
N ALA A 57 0.07 -16.42 10.74
CA ALA A 57 1.10 -15.43 11.01
C ALA A 57 0.55 -13.99 10.91
N LYS A 58 -0.28 -13.71 9.91
CA LYS A 58 -0.96 -12.41 9.75
C LYS A 58 -1.90 -12.12 10.90
N ASP A 59 -2.71 -13.10 11.31
CA ASP A 59 -3.62 -12.94 12.46
C ASP A 59 -2.84 -12.60 13.74
N ARG A 60 -1.71 -13.28 13.99
CA ARG A 60 -0.81 -12.99 15.12
C ARG A 60 -0.20 -11.60 15.05
N ILE A 61 0.23 -11.15 13.87
CA ILE A 61 0.78 -9.80 13.68
C ILE A 61 -0.29 -8.74 13.92
N CYS A 62 -1.50 -8.97 13.42
CA CYS A 62 -2.65 -8.10 13.69
C CYS A 62 -2.92 -8.03 15.20
N ILE A 63 -2.93 -9.15 15.92
CA ILE A 63 -3.09 -9.14 17.38
C ILE A 63 -1.96 -8.37 18.06
N LEU A 64 -0.72 -8.59 17.65
CA LEU A 64 0.46 -8.00 18.27
C LEU A 64 0.52 -6.47 18.13
N LEU A 65 0.16 -5.96 16.96
CA LEU A 65 0.24 -4.53 16.63
C LEU A 65 -1.06 -3.77 16.96
N ASP A 66 -2.13 -4.50 17.27
CA ASP A 66 -3.39 -3.96 17.72
C ASP A 66 -3.35 -3.85 19.25
N GLY A 67 -3.08 -2.64 19.74
CA GLY A 67 -2.86 -2.36 21.16
C GLY A 67 -4.05 -2.70 22.07
N ASP A 68 -5.23 -2.93 21.49
CA ASP A 68 -6.48 -3.21 22.20
C ASP A 68 -6.77 -4.72 22.37
N LYS A 69 -5.95 -5.61 21.79
CA LYS A 69 -6.18 -7.07 21.83
C LYS A 69 -5.43 -7.76 22.96
N ASP A 70 -5.98 -8.89 23.43
CA ASP A 70 -5.30 -9.75 24.41
C ASP A 70 -4.07 -10.41 23.77
N HIS A 71 -2.88 -9.99 24.20
CA HIS A 71 -1.60 -10.52 23.70
C HIS A 71 -1.22 -11.85 24.36
N ARG A 72 -1.97 -12.37 25.34
CA ARG A 72 -1.67 -13.66 26.01
C ARG A 72 -1.65 -14.83 25.03
N VAL A 73 -2.48 -14.78 23.99
CA VAL A 73 -2.49 -15.78 22.90
C VAL A 73 -1.17 -15.84 22.13
N LEU A 74 -0.34 -14.81 22.25
CA LEU A 74 0.95 -14.73 21.58
C LEU A 74 2.12 -15.17 22.44
N VAL A 75 1.94 -15.46 23.75
CA VAL A 75 3.04 -15.84 24.65
C VAL A 75 3.84 -17.03 24.09
N PRO A 76 5.19 -16.99 24.11
CA PRO A 76 6.06 -15.93 24.67
C PRO A 76 6.42 -14.81 23.67
N TYR A 77 5.79 -14.78 22.50
CA TYR A 77 6.12 -13.89 21.38
C TYR A 77 5.37 -12.54 21.41
N THR A 78 5.28 -11.93 22.58
CA THR A 78 4.65 -10.61 22.77
C THR A 78 5.62 -9.46 22.48
N LEU A 79 5.12 -8.21 22.61
CA LEU A 79 5.96 -7.02 22.74
C LEU A 79 6.79 -7.08 24.03
N GLY A 80 7.91 -6.39 24.05
CA GLY A 80 8.75 -6.21 25.24
C GLY A 80 8.30 -5.01 26.07
N THR A 81 8.97 -4.81 27.20
CA THR A 81 8.67 -3.73 28.15
C THR A 81 9.77 -2.65 28.23
N GLN A 82 10.84 -2.78 27.44
CA GLN A 82 11.97 -1.84 27.47
C GLN A 82 11.69 -0.56 26.70
N ARG A 83 10.87 -0.63 25.64
CA ARG A 83 10.41 0.52 24.85
C ARG A 83 8.95 0.31 24.44
N SER A 84 8.22 1.39 24.19
CA SER A 84 6.81 1.32 23.81
C SER A 84 6.62 1.10 22.31
N LEU A 85 5.46 0.54 21.91
CA LEU A 85 5.08 0.50 20.49
C LEU A 85 4.84 1.90 19.93
N SER A 86 4.33 2.83 20.72
CA SER A 86 4.13 4.23 20.29
C SER A 86 5.46 4.92 19.98
N GLU A 87 6.52 4.65 20.77
CA GLU A 87 7.85 5.14 20.42
C GLU A 87 8.31 4.56 19.08
N PHE A 88 8.13 3.26 18.85
CA PHE A 88 8.45 2.63 17.57
C PHE A 88 7.72 3.30 16.39
N GLU A 89 6.43 3.61 16.56
CA GLU A 89 5.61 4.35 15.60
C GLU A 89 6.16 5.76 15.32
N TYR A 90 6.54 6.52 16.36
CA TYR A 90 7.16 7.84 16.20
C TYR A 90 8.50 7.76 15.48
N ARG A 91 9.37 6.82 15.87
CA ARG A 91 10.69 6.63 15.25
C ARG A 91 10.60 6.32 13.77
N LEU A 92 9.57 5.60 13.33
CA LEU A 92 9.36 5.27 11.93
C LEU A 92 8.46 6.27 11.19
N GLY A 93 7.82 7.20 11.91
CA GLY A 93 6.83 8.10 11.36
C GLY A 93 5.63 7.35 10.76
N ILE A 94 5.15 6.30 11.42
CA ILE A 94 3.96 5.54 10.99
C ILE A 94 2.95 5.46 12.12
N ASN A 95 1.66 5.42 11.79
CA ASN A 95 0.61 5.05 12.71
C ASN A 95 -0.12 3.82 12.19
N ILE A 96 0.05 2.70 12.89
CA ILE A 96 -0.43 1.39 12.45
C ILE A 96 -1.95 1.34 12.51
N LYS A 97 -2.55 1.88 13.58
CA LYS A 97 -4.00 1.88 13.81
C LYS A 97 -4.76 2.62 12.72
N ASN A 98 -4.31 3.83 12.37
CA ASN A 98 -4.95 4.69 11.38
C ASN A 98 -4.43 4.47 9.96
N ARG A 99 -3.43 3.59 9.77
CA ARG A 99 -2.75 3.35 8.48
C ARG A 99 -2.26 4.65 7.85
N ALA A 100 -1.67 5.49 8.68
CA ALA A 100 -1.18 6.81 8.31
C ALA A 100 0.35 6.87 8.46
N VAL A 101 0.97 7.84 7.79
CA VAL A 101 2.42 7.99 7.73
C VAL A 101 2.79 9.46 7.78
N HIS A 102 3.93 9.77 8.37
CA HIS A 102 4.49 11.12 8.39
C HIS A 102 4.88 11.53 6.97
N PRO A 103 4.57 12.77 6.53
CA PRO A 103 4.87 13.22 5.18
C PRO A 103 6.34 13.02 4.76
N ASP A 104 7.29 13.23 5.67
CA ASP A 104 8.72 13.05 5.38
C ASP A 104 9.14 11.59 5.16
N ALA A 105 8.45 10.63 5.77
CA ALA A 105 8.68 9.21 5.53
C ALA A 105 8.12 8.77 4.17
N ALA A 106 6.97 9.33 3.77
CA ALA A 106 6.34 9.08 2.47
C ALA A 106 6.94 9.90 1.32
N GLY A 107 7.61 11.01 1.63
CA GLY A 107 8.11 11.99 0.68
C GLY A 107 9.29 11.50 -0.17
N GLU A 108 9.94 12.43 -0.86
CA GLU A 108 11.06 12.12 -1.76
C GLU A 108 12.29 11.61 -1.02
N LYS A 109 12.60 12.21 0.14
CA LYS A 109 13.78 11.86 0.95
C LYS A 109 13.67 10.49 1.63
N LYS A 110 12.45 9.92 1.74
CA LYS A 110 12.18 8.63 2.39
C LYS A 110 12.84 8.54 3.77
N VAL A 111 12.51 9.49 4.66
CA VAL A 111 13.05 9.47 6.02
C VAL A 111 12.69 8.16 6.69
N SER A 112 13.72 7.40 7.09
CA SER A 112 13.58 6.05 7.64
C SER A 112 13.65 6.01 9.17
N PHE A 113 14.06 7.11 9.81
CA PHE A 113 14.16 7.21 11.27
C PHE A 113 14.05 8.67 11.75
N PHE A 114 13.20 8.92 12.74
CA PHE A 114 13.05 10.21 13.43
C PHE A 114 13.80 10.20 14.76
N THR A 115 14.80 11.06 14.88
CA THR A 115 15.64 11.19 16.09
C THR A 115 14.89 11.84 17.24
N ASP A 116 14.06 12.83 16.95
CA ASP A 116 13.29 13.55 17.95
C ASP A 116 11.89 12.95 18.05
N LEU A 117 11.45 12.74 19.29
CA LEU A 117 10.09 12.30 19.56
C LEU A 117 9.15 13.51 19.52
N PRO A 118 7.89 13.32 19.07
CA PRO A 118 6.92 14.40 19.09
C PRO A 118 6.65 14.87 20.52
N THR A 119 6.53 16.18 20.72
CA THR A 119 6.18 16.78 22.01
C THR A 119 4.71 16.58 22.38
N SER A 120 3.85 16.33 21.39
CA SER A 120 2.41 16.12 21.52
C SER A 120 1.97 14.98 20.60
N HIS A 121 1.26 13.99 21.16
CA HIS A 121 0.71 12.89 20.37
C HIS A 121 -0.35 13.38 19.38
N GLU A 122 -1.21 14.30 19.81
CA GLU A 122 -2.30 14.85 18.98
C GLU A 122 -1.76 15.66 17.80
N ASP A 123 -0.74 16.50 18.03
CA ASP A 123 -0.12 17.27 16.96
C ASP A 123 0.54 16.34 15.95
N TRP A 124 1.20 15.28 16.42
CA TRP A 124 1.77 14.25 15.56
C TRP A 124 0.69 13.52 14.76
N LEU A 125 -0.43 13.12 15.38
CA LEU A 125 -1.54 12.48 14.66
C LEU A 125 -2.11 13.39 13.57
N SER A 126 -2.24 14.69 13.85
CA SER A 126 -2.76 15.68 12.91
C SER A 126 -1.84 15.95 11.72
N SER A 127 -0.54 15.67 11.86
CA SER A 127 0.45 15.86 10.79
C SER A 127 0.52 14.68 9.82
N LEU A 128 -0.04 13.52 10.19
CA LEU A 128 0.02 12.31 9.37
C LEU A 128 -0.87 12.41 8.13
N ILE A 129 -0.51 11.63 7.12
CA ILE A 129 -1.25 11.48 5.88
C ILE A 129 -1.58 10.00 5.60
N SER A 130 -2.69 9.77 4.92
CA SER A 130 -2.98 8.52 4.23
C SER A 130 -2.42 8.58 2.82
N VAL A 131 -1.53 7.64 2.48
CA VAL A 131 -0.96 7.51 1.13
C VAL A 131 -1.82 6.51 0.35
N ASN A 132 -2.49 6.99 -0.70
CA ASN A 132 -3.38 6.19 -1.54
C ASN A 132 -2.70 5.94 -2.87
N LYS A 133 -2.51 4.66 -3.23
CA LYS A 133 -1.92 4.24 -4.50
C LYS A 133 -2.69 3.08 -5.08
N LYS A 134 -3.01 3.16 -6.36
CA LYS A 134 -3.62 2.06 -7.09
C LYS A 134 -3.14 2.02 -8.54
N THR A 135 -2.80 0.83 -9.01
CA THR A 135 -2.55 0.56 -10.43
C THR A 135 -3.69 -0.30 -10.96
N LEU A 136 -4.34 0.16 -12.03
CA LEU A 136 -5.42 -0.52 -12.71
C LEU A 136 -4.90 -1.03 -14.05
N LYS A 137 -5.27 -2.26 -14.43
CA LYS A 137 -5.22 -2.66 -15.83
C LYS A 137 -6.54 -2.26 -16.49
N VAL A 138 -6.48 -1.51 -17.59
CA VAL A 138 -7.63 -1.03 -18.36
C VAL A 138 -7.51 -1.54 -19.79
N GLU A 139 -8.58 -2.10 -20.32
CA GLU A 139 -8.58 -2.57 -21.71
C GLU A 139 -8.88 -1.40 -22.67
N LYS A 140 -8.18 -1.38 -23.81
CA LYS A 140 -8.35 -0.37 -24.86
C LYS A 140 -9.79 -0.27 -25.37
N LYS A 141 -10.52 -1.39 -25.38
CA LYS A 141 -11.94 -1.43 -25.76
C LYS A 141 -12.86 -0.67 -24.78
N GLU A 142 -12.43 -0.52 -23.52
CA GLU A 142 -13.17 0.23 -22.51
C GLU A 142 -12.74 1.69 -22.54
N VAL A 143 -11.43 1.94 -22.55
CA VAL A 143 -10.85 3.28 -22.60
C VAL A 143 -9.66 3.27 -23.54
N ASP A 144 -9.79 3.95 -24.67
CA ASP A 144 -8.71 4.14 -25.61
C ASP A 144 -7.99 5.48 -25.38
N PHE A 145 -6.96 5.47 -24.54
CA PHE A 145 -6.12 6.64 -24.26
C PHE A 145 -5.30 7.13 -25.47
N THR A 146 -5.32 6.42 -26.60
CA THR A 146 -4.60 6.80 -27.84
C THR A 146 -5.46 7.61 -28.81
N ARG A 147 -6.73 7.87 -28.46
CA ARG A 147 -7.64 8.70 -29.26
C ARG A 147 -7.10 10.11 -29.48
N GLU A 148 -6.93 10.48 -30.75
CA GLU A 148 -6.45 11.80 -31.16
C GLU A 148 -7.52 12.89 -31.07
N ASP A 149 -8.80 12.52 -31.04
CA ASP A 149 -9.92 13.45 -30.96
C ASP A 149 -10.23 13.93 -29.53
N VAL A 150 -9.58 13.32 -28.52
CA VAL A 150 -9.73 13.68 -27.10
C VAL A 150 -8.76 14.79 -26.73
N GLU A 151 -9.29 15.92 -26.24
CA GLU A 151 -8.49 17.06 -25.80
C GLU A 151 -7.83 16.78 -24.44
N TRP A 152 -8.54 16.10 -23.54
CA TRP A 152 -8.05 15.65 -22.24
C TRP A 152 -9.00 14.63 -21.61
N TRP A 153 -8.50 13.92 -20.62
CA TRP A 153 -9.23 12.94 -19.83
C TRP A 153 -9.46 13.44 -18.42
N HIS A 154 -10.70 13.32 -17.94
CA HIS A 154 -11.01 13.39 -16.51
C HIS A 154 -10.74 12.03 -15.90
N ILE A 155 -9.87 11.99 -14.90
CA ILE A 155 -9.63 10.81 -14.08
C ILE A 155 -9.89 11.21 -12.64
N GLY A 156 -10.99 10.73 -12.07
CA GLY A 156 -11.42 11.09 -10.72
C GLY A 156 -11.62 9.87 -9.83
N VAL A 157 -11.29 10.01 -8.56
CA VAL A 157 -11.57 9.04 -7.51
C VAL A 157 -12.61 9.63 -6.57
N TYR A 158 -13.64 8.84 -6.27
CA TYR A 158 -14.83 9.26 -5.53
C TYR A 158 -15.11 8.33 -4.37
N ASN A 159 -15.64 8.90 -3.29
CA ASN A 159 -16.18 8.15 -2.16
C ASN A 159 -17.65 7.70 -2.42
N PRO A 160 -18.26 6.89 -1.54
CA PRO A 160 -19.66 6.43 -1.70
C PRO A 160 -20.70 7.56 -1.73
N GLN A 161 -20.38 8.74 -1.20
CA GLN A 161 -21.23 9.94 -1.24
C GLN A 161 -21.05 10.73 -2.54
N ASN A 162 -20.31 10.18 -3.51
CA ASN A 162 -20.01 10.80 -4.79
C ASN A 162 -19.18 12.09 -4.69
N VAL A 163 -18.46 12.28 -3.57
CA VAL A 163 -17.53 13.40 -3.38
C VAL A 163 -16.16 12.99 -3.92
N ALA A 164 -15.59 13.87 -4.75
CA ALA A 164 -14.27 13.66 -5.31
C ALA A 164 -13.20 13.75 -4.21
N VAL A 165 -12.36 12.72 -4.10
CA VAL A 165 -11.18 12.71 -3.21
C VAL A 165 -9.88 12.95 -3.99
N MET A 166 -9.92 12.76 -5.30
CA MET A 166 -8.86 13.11 -6.24
C MET A 166 -9.49 13.36 -7.61
N VAL A 167 -9.05 14.40 -8.31
CA VAL A 167 -9.39 14.66 -9.70
C VAL A 167 -8.11 15.08 -10.41
N GLU A 168 -7.84 14.42 -11.52
CA GLU A 168 -6.74 14.74 -12.40
C GLU A 168 -7.28 14.96 -13.81
N LYS A 169 -6.85 16.07 -14.40
CA LYS A 169 -7.06 16.35 -15.82
C LYS A 169 -5.79 15.93 -16.55
N VAL A 170 -5.90 14.89 -17.38
CA VAL A 170 -4.76 14.31 -18.10
C VAL A 170 -4.88 14.63 -19.58
N ASP A 171 -4.04 15.53 -20.07
CA ASP A 171 -3.91 15.79 -21.49
C ASP A 171 -2.99 14.76 -22.18
N PRO A 172 -3.04 14.64 -23.52
CA PRO A 172 -2.18 13.72 -24.26
C PRO A 172 -0.67 13.92 -24.04
N GLN A 173 -0.21 15.14 -23.71
CA GLN A 173 1.21 15.44 -23.47
C GLN A 173 1.70 14.93 -22.10
N ASN A 174 0.80 14.88 -21.11
CA ASN A 174 1.07 14.42 -19.75
C ASN A 174 0.64 12.97 -19.50
N MET A 175 0.00 12.33 -20.48
CA MET A 175 -0.55 10.97 -20.39
C MET A 175 0.45 9.94 -19.86
N SER A 176 1.71 9.99 -20.30
CA SER A 176 2.74 8.99 -19.94
C SER A 176 3.09 8.94 -18.45
N LYS A 177 2.76 10.00 -17.68
CA LYS A 177 2.97 10.04 -16.22
C LYS A 177 1.94 9.18 -15.48
N THR A 178 0.74 9.08 -16.03
CA THR A 178 -0.45 8.53 -15.35
C THR A 178 -0.88 7.21 -16.01
N VAL A 179 -0.66 7.06 -17.31
CA VAL A 179 -1.00 5.87 -18.11
C VAL A 179 0.24 5.32 -18.80
N THR A 180 0.47 4.01 -18.66
CA THR A 180 1.55 3.29 -19.34
C THR A 180 0.95 2.21 -20.25
N PRO A 181 1.19 2.21 -21.57
CA PRO A 181 0.81 1.09 -22.44
C PRO A 181 1.54 -0.19 -22.00
N VAL A 182 0.82 -1.30 -21.88
CA VAL A 182 1.40 -2.62 -21.54
C VAL A 182 1.59 -3.45 -22.80
N ASP A 183 0.57 -3.47 -23.64
CA ASP A 183 0.52 -4.15 -24.95
C ASP A 183 -0.43 -3.39 -25.89
N GLU A 184 -0.71 -3.92 -27.08
CA GLU A 184 -1.59 -3.27 -28.06
C GLU A 184 -3.04 -3.10 -27.59
N ALA A 185 -3.47 -3.89 -26.60
CA ALA A 185 -4.85 -3.96 -26.15
C ALA A 185 -5.07 -3.41 -24.73
N THR A 186 -4.02 -3.13 -23.97
CA THR A 186 -4.15 -2.84 -22.53
C THR A 186 -3.20 -1.75 -22.03
N PHE A 187 -3.70 -0.99 -21.06
CA PHE A 187 -3.01 0.10 -20.39
C PHE A 187 -2.94 -0.14 -18.87
N GLU A 188 -1.89 0.37 -18.24
CA GLU A 188 -1.79 0.54 -16.80
C GLU A 188 -2.07 1.99 -16.42
N LEU A 189 -3.16 2.23 -15.68
CA LEU A 189 -3.48 3.52 -15.08
C LEU A 189 -2.98 3.54 -13.63
N LYS A 190 -2.04 4.44 -13.32
CA LYS A 190 -1.39 4.59 -12.02
C LYS A 190 -1.93 5.84 -11.33
N LEU A 191 -2.67 5.64 -10.24
CA LEU A 191 -3.26 6.69 -9.43
C LEU A 191 -2.51 6.78 -8.10
N ALA A 192 -2.10 7.98 -7.73
CA ALA A 192 -1.45 8.24 -6.44
C ALA A 192 -1.87 9.60 -5.89
N PHE A 193 -2.35 9.63 -4.65
CA PHE A 193 -2.70 10.87 -3.95
C PHE A 193 -2.63 10.68 -2.44
N ASN A 194 -2.40 11.79 -1.73
CA ASN A 194 -2.35 11.82 -0.28
C ASN A 194 -3.56 12.55 0.27
N THR A 195 -4.08 12.09 1.41
CA THR A 195 -5.18 12.73 2.14
C THR A 195 -4.83 12.82 3.62
N GLN A 196 -5.44 13.75 4.37
CA GLN A 196 -5.24 13.81 5.82
C GLN A 196 -5.90 12.62 6.53
N THR A 197 -7.06 12.20 6.03
CA THR A 197 -7.83 11.06 6.57
C THR A 197 -8.03 10.00 5.50
N HIS A 198 -8.34 8.78 5.92
CA HIS A 198 -8.66 7.70 4.99
C HIS A 198 -9.84 8.12 4.09
N PRO A 199 -9.67 8.22 2.76
CA PRO A 199 -10.63 8.90 1.89
C PRO A 199 -11.95 8.14 1.70
N ASN A 200 -12.01 6.88 2.15
CA ASN A 200 -13.09 5.95 1.85
C ASN A 200 -13.39 5.90 0.35
N ALA A 201 -12.34 5.92 -0.47
CA ALA A 201 -12.44 5.90 -1.91
C ALA A 201 -13.05 4.57 -2.39
N GLN A 202 -13.98 4.64 -3.35
CA GLN A 202 -14.76 3.50 -3.83
C GLN A 202 -14.77 3.39 -5.34
N THR A 203 -14.88 4.50 -6.06
CA THR A 203 -15.10 4.49 -7.51
C THR A 203 -14.10 5.39 -8.22
N ILE A 204 -13.53 4.87 -9.28
CA ILE A 204 -12.69 5.59 -10.24
C ILE A 204 -13.56 5.87 -11.46
N ARG A 205 -13.57 7.11 -11.94
CA ARG A 205 -14.22 7.51 -13.18
C ARG A 205 -13.19 8.01 -14.17
N ILE A 206 -13.27 7.49 -15.38
CA ILE A 206 -12.44 7.87 -16.52
C ILE A 206 -13.39 8.37 -17.60
N CYS A 207 -13.22 9.62 -18.03
CA CYS A 207 -14.12 10.22 -19.02
C CYS A 207 -13.33 11.13 -19.97
N PRO A 208 -13.45 10.95 -21.30
CA PRO A 208 -12.81 11.84 -22.26
C PRO A 208 -13.60 13.13 -22.42
N TYR A 209 -12.88 14.22 -22.65
CA TYR A 209 -13.44 15.47 -23.12
C TYR A 209 -12.94 15.77 -24.53
N MET A 210 -13.87 15.96 -25.46
CA MET A 210 -13.60 16.32 -26.85
C MET A 210 -14.08 17.75 -27.08
N ARG A 211 -13.23 18.63 -27.64
CA ARG A 211 -13.54 20.07 -27.79
C ARG A 211 -14.88 20.34 -28.48
N THR A 212 -15.23 19.54 -29.48
CA THR A 212 -16.42 19.73 -30.32
C THR A 212 -17.66 19.00 -29.81
N GLN A 213 -17.50 17.94 -29.02
CA GLN A 213 -18.60 17.05 -28.59
C GLN A 213 -18.88 17.12 -27.09
N GLY A 214 -17.97 17.72 -26.31
CA GLY A 214 -18.05 17.77 -24.86
C GLY A 214 -17.60 16.47 -24.20
N TRP A 215 -18.35 16.04 -23.19
CA TRP A 215 -18.05 14.83 -22.42
C TRP A 215 -18.45 13.57 -23.18
N GLY A 216 -17.56 12.59 -23.25
CA GLY A 216 -17.85 11.25 -23.76
C GLY A 216 -18.33 10.28 -22.69
N ASP A 217 -18.35 9.00 -23.03
CA ASP A 217 -18.78 7.94 -22.12
C ASP A 217 -17.87 7.84 -20.89
N VAL A 218 -18.50 7.57 -19.74
CA VAL A 218 -17.81 7.39 -18.46
C VAL A 218 -17.56 5.92 -18.22
N VAL A 219 -16.30 5.56 -17.98
CA VAL A 219 -15.93 4.24 -17.48
C VAL A 219 -15.73 4.30 -15.97
N GLU A 220 -16.46 3.44 -15.26
CA GLU A 220 -16.32 3.27 -13.81
C GLU A 220 -15.53 2.01 -13.48
N LYS A 221 -14.58 2.13 -12.55
CA LYS A 221 -13.80 1.01 -11.99
C LYS A 221 -13.79 1.10 -10.47
N PRO A 222 -13.70 -0.02 -9.74
CA PRO A 222 -13.54 0.04 -8.29
C PRO A 222 -12.19 0.66 -7.90
N TRP A 223 -12.18 1.53 -6.89
CA TRP A 223 -10.98 1.93 -6.13
C TRP A 223 -10.48 0.78 -5.25
#